data_AF-A0A0G0VGX4-F1
#
_entry.id   AF-A0A0G0VGX4-F1
#
_cell.length_a   1.000
_cell.length_b   1.000
_cell.length_c   1.000
_cell.angle_alpha   90.00
_cell.angle_beta   90.00
_cell.angle_gamma   90.00
#
_symmetry.space_group_name_H-M   'P 1'
#
loop_
_entity.id
_entity.type
_entity.pdbx_description
1 polymer ?
#
loop_
_entity_poly.entity_id
_entity_poly.type
_entity_poly.pdbx_seq_one_letter_code
_entity_poly.pdbx_strand_id
1 'polypeptide(L)'
;MSVEQLMSSGNDASHLIDIEKIKAGKRFVTDPRYVVANAYINQGKELIMKLFGLSDHGKMTTALVDDLESRLAPTQRQSLSINYAGILLGVSLHTVVNILRDNEFNAKNFVDEHNVAAMGYSKLNLNGDTMQIIPSEQWKKIINYASQDPTFGIFFNEGFTALPQTISDFLLKSGRLTLINKALLPPYRLQVQDLIAKRSAEKKQTKSKGDAPDKLILP
;
A
#
# COMPACT_ATOMS: atom_id res chain seq x y z
N MET A 1 -6.43 13.45 6.25
CA MET A 1 -5.30 14.03 5.48
C MET A 1 -5.48 13.53 4.03
N SER A 2 -4.66 13.87 3.03
CA SER A 2 -4.78 13.32 1.67
C SER A 2 -3.48 12.69 1.20
N VAL A 3 -3.51 11.91 0.11
CA VAL A 3 -2.31 11.33 -0.49
C VAL A 3 -1.32 12.41 -0.92
N GLU A 4 -1.78 13.55 -1.44
CA GLU A 4 -0.92 14.68 -1.77
C GLU A 4 -0.24 15.27 -0.52
N GLN A 5 -0.95 15.29 0.61
CA GLN A 5 -0.35 15.74 1.87
C GLN A 5 0.71 14.75 2.35
N LEU A 6 0.49 13.44 2.21
CA LEU A 6 1.52 12.41 2.47
C LEU A 6 2.75 12.57 1.56
N MET A 7 2.53 12.87 0.27
CA MET A 7 3.64 13.12 -0.67
C MET A 7 4.44 14.36 -0.26
N SER A 8 3.75 15.37 0.29
CA SER A 8 4.33 16.66 0.66
C SER A 8 5.00 16.65 2.04
N SER A 9 4.66 15.72 2.93
CA SER A 9 5.35 15.55 4.22
C SER A 9 6.77 15.00 4.09
N GLY A 10 7.21 14.66 2.87
CA GLY A 10 8.55 14.16 2.59
C GLY A 10 8.83 12.81 3.25
N ASN A 11 10.03 12.66 3.80
CA ASN A 11 10.57 11.37 4.26
C ASN A 11 10.17 11.02 5.70
N ASP A 12 9.55 11.93 6.46
CA ASP A 12 9.23 11.65 7.86
C ASP A 12 8.02 10.73 8.00
N ALA A 13 8.26 9.44 7.92
CA ALA A 13 7.23 8.41 8.07
C ALA A 13 6.99 8.00 9.54
N SER A 14 7.61 8.67 10.52
CA SER A 14 7.51 8.29 11.95
C SER A 14 6.07 8.29 12.44
N HIS A 15 5.32 9.33 12.03
CA HIS A 15 3.92 9.49 12.39
C HIS A 15 3.03 8.37 11.82
N LEU A 16 3.42 7.73 10.69
CA LEU A 16 2.66 6.62 10.10
C LEU A 16 2.71 5.36 10.98
N ILE A 17 3.85 5.11 11.63
CA ILE A 17 3.97 4.02 12.60
C ILE A 17 3.00 4.24 13.78
N ASP A 18 2.92 5.47 14.28
CA ASP A 18 2.09 5.76 15.45
C ASP A 18 0.60 5.70 15.11
N ILE A 19 0.20 6.15 13.92
CA ILE A 19 -1.16 5.98 13.40
C ILE A 19 -1.53 4.49 13.32
N GLU A 20 -0.64 3.64 12.81
CA GLU A 20 -0.86 2.18 12.75
C GLU A 20 -0.88 1.52 14.13
N LYS A 21 -0.03 1.95 15.07
CA LYS A 21 -0.02 1.43 16.46
C LYS A 21 -1.34 1.68 17.17
N ILE A 22 -1.89 2.89 16.99
CA ILE A 22 -3.16 3.29 17.59
C ILE A 22 -4.31 2.45 17.03
N LYS A 23 -4.27 2.12 15.73
CA LYS A 23 -5.33 1.34 15.06
C LYS A 23 -5.22 -0.18 15.26
N ALA A 24 -4.01 -0.75 15.31
CA ALA A 24 -3.79 -2.21 15.33
C ALA A 24 -3.62 -2.85 16.72
N GLY A 25 -3.48 -2.05 17.79
CA GLY A 25 -3.20 -2.56 19.13
C GLY A 25 -1.77 -3.10 19.33
N LYS A 26 -1.46 -3.61 20.54
CA LYS A 26 -0.09 -3.83 21.07
C LYS A 26 0.79 -4.89 20.36
N ARG A 27 0.35 -5.56 19.28
CA ARG A 27 1.18 -6.54 18.54
C ARG A 27 1.79 -5.90 17.29
N PHE A 28 2.93 -5.24 17.48
CA PHE A 28 3.56 -4.44 16.43
C PHE A 28 4.70 -5.19 15.73
N VAL A 29 4.37 -5.93 14.67
CA VAL A 29 5.34 -6.38 13.65
C VAL A 29 4.70 -6.30 12.26
N THR A 30 4.16 -5.13 11.88
CA THR A 30 3.68 -4.89 10.51
C THR A 30 4.84 -4.47 9.63
N ASP A 31 5.06 -5.12 8.51
CA ASP A 31 6.10 -4.80 7.52
C ASP A 31 6.11 -3.29 7.16
N PRO A 32 7.26 -2.59 7.07
CA PRO A 32 7.33 -1.17 6.69
C PRO A 32 6.62 -0.82 5.37
N ARG A 33 6.68 -1.71 4.37
CA ARG A 33 5.94 -1.54 3.10
C ARG A 33 4.44 -1.51 3.37
N TYR A 34 3.96 -2.41 4.23
CA TYR A 34 2.56 -2.48 4.64
C TYR A 34 2.12 -1.21 5.36
N VAL A 35 2.93 -0.69 6.30
CA VAL A 35 2.60 0.55 7.04
C VAL A 35 2.39 1.73 6.09
N VAL A 36 3.32 1.95 5.16
CA VAL A 36 3.23 3.09 4.23
C VAL A 36 2.10 2.86 3.21
N ALA A 37 1.97 1.65 2.67
CA ALA A 37 0.86 1.30 1.77
C ALA A 37 -0.50 1.55 2.42
N ASN A 38 -0.68 1.16 3.69
CA ASN A 38 -1.93 1.39 4.42
C ASN A 38 -2.22 2.88 4.62
N ALA A 39 -1.20 3.70 4.81
CA ALA A 39 -1.36 5.14 4.88
C ALA A 39 -1.92 5.70 3.56
N TYR A 40 -1.38 5.29 2.41
CA TYR A 40 -1.88 5.71 1.10
C TYR A 40 -3.33 5.26 0.86
N ILE A 41 -3.68 4.03 1.26
CA ILE A 41 -5.06 3.52 1.18
C ILE A 41 -5.99 4.39 2.02
N ASN A 42 -5.66 4.60 3.30
CA ASN A 42 -6.52 5.32 4.24
C ASN A 42 -6.70 6.79 3.85
N GLN A 43 -5.62 7.48 3.49
CA GLN A 43 -5.72 8.89 3.09
C GLN A 43 -6.45 9.06 1.76
N GLY A 44 -6.26 8.12 0.82
CA GLY A 44 -7.03 8.11 -0.42
C GLY A 44 -8.53 7.91 -0.16
N LYS A 45 -8.88 6.96 0.70
CA LYS A 45 -10.26 6.70 1.15
C LYS A 45 -10.87 7.93 1.84
N GLU A 46 -10.17 8.54 2.79
CA GLU A 46 -10.64 9.73 3.52
C GLU A 46 -10.98 10.88 2.57
N LEU A 47 -10.14 11.14 1.55
CA LEU A 47 -10.42 12.19 0.58
C LEU A 47 -11.62 11.86 -0.31
N ILE A 48 -11.73 10.62 -0.79
CA ILE A 48 -12.91 10.16 -1.56
C ILE A 48 -14.18 10.38 -0.74
N MET A 49 -14.21 9.93 0.52
CA MET A 49 -15.36 10.12 1.40
C MET A 49 -15.70 11.60 1.59
N LYS A 50 -14.68 12.45 1.79
CA LYS A 50 -14.88 13.89 1.95
C LYS A 50 -15.44 14.56 0.70
N LEU A 51 -14.91 14.24 -0.48
CA LEU A 51 -15.37 14.81 -1.75
C LEU A 51 -16.82 14.42 -2.06
N PHE A 52 -17.22 13.21 -1.68
CA PHE A 52 -18.55 12.68 -1.97
C PHE A 52 -19.52 12.75 -0.78
N GLY A 53 -19.13 13.39 0.33
CA GLY A 53 -19.99 13.57 1.52
C GLY A 53 -20.43 12.26 2.17
N LEU A 54 -19.61 11.23 2.11
CA LEU A 54 -19.93 9.89 2.64
C LEU A 54 -19.58 9.78 4.12
N SER A 55 -20.41 9.08 4.88
CA SER A 55 -20.06 8.57 6.22
C SER A 55 -19.20 7.32 6.13
N ASP A 56 -18.63 6.86 7.26
CA ASP A 56 -17.74 5.69 7.36
C ASP A 56 -18.31 4.38 6.77
N HIS A 57 -19.63 4.31 6.58
CA HIS A 57 -20.34 3.15 6.01
C HIS A 57 -21.00 3.42 4.65
N GLY A 58 -20.93 4.66 4.15
CA GLY A 58 -21.57 5.03 2.88
C GLY A 58 -20.81 4.45 1.68
N LYS A 59 -21.48 3.68 0.82
CA LYS A 59 -20.94 3.23 -0.47
C LYS A 59 -21.63 3.98 -1.60
N MET A 60 -20.87 4.42 -2.59
CA MET A 60 -21.43 5.04 -3.79
C MET A 60 -22.01 4.01 -4.76
N THR A 61 -23.06 4.40 -5.48
CA THR A 61 -23.53 3.71 -6.68
C THR A 61 -22.85 4.31 -7.91
N THR A 62 -22.69 3.54 -9.00
CA THR A 62 -22.02 4.02 -10.22
C THR A 62 -22.67 5.29 -10.79
N ALA A 63 -24.00 5.35 -10.81
CA ALA A 63 -24.74 6.54 -11.29
C ALA A 63 -24.47 7.79 -10.43
N LEU A 64 -24.23 7.61 -9.12
CA LEU A 64 -23.89 8.70 -8.21
C LEU A 64 -22.45 9.18 -8.42
N VAL A 65 -21.52 8.29 -8.78
CA VAL A 65 -20.13 8.65 -9.08
C VAL A 65 -20.04 9.56 -10.30
N ASP A 66 -20.68 9.18 -11.41
CA ASP A 66 -20.61 9.94 -12.66
C ASP A 66 -21.20 11.35 -12.51
N ASP A 67 -22.34 11.50 -11.82
CA ASP A 67 -22.93 12.80 -11.52
C ASP A 67 -21.99 13.66 -10.67
N LEU A 68 -21.45 13.10 -9.58
CA LEU A 68 -20.60 13.85 -8.67
C LEU A 68 -19.26 14.24 -9.31
N GLU A 69 -18.63 13.36 -10.08
CA GLU A 69 -17.39 13.68 -10.80
C GLU A 69 -17.58 14.81 -11.83
N SER A 70 -18.73 14.83 -12.52
CA SER A 70 -19.05 15.87 -13.49
C SER A 70 -19.10 17.26 -12.85
N ARG A 71 -19.44 17.34 -11.56
CA ARG A 71 -19.58 18.57 -10.78
C ARG A 71 -18.29 19.01 -10.08
N LEU A 72 -17.26 18.15 -10.03
CA LEU A 72 -15.97 18.49 -9.43
C LEU A 72 -15.23 19.52 -10.28
N ALA A 73 -14.63 20.51 -9.62
CA ALA A 73 -13.70 21.42 -10.25
C ALA A 73 -12.46 20.66 -10.78
N PRO A 74 -11.74 21.16 -11.80
CA PRO A 74 -10.58 20.48 -12.37
C PRO A 74 -9.52 20.08 -11.32
N THR A 75 -9.26 20.95 -10.34
CA THR A 75 -8.33 20.69 -9.24
C THR A 75 -8.80 19.55 -8.34
N GLN A 76 -10.11 19.45 -8.08
CA GLN A 76 -10.69 18.36 -7.31
C GLN A 76 -10.65 17.03 -8.07
N ARG A 77 -10.87 17.04 -9.39
CA ARG A 77 -10.73 15.83 -10.23
C ARG A 77 -9.29 15.33 -10.26
N GLN A 78 -8.32 16.25 -10.35
CA GLN A 78 -6.91 15.88 -10.25
C GLN A 78 -6.60 15.28 -8.88
N SER A 79 -7.10 15.90 -7.81
CA SER A 79 -6.91 15.40 -6.45
C SER A 79 -7.51 14.01 -6.25
N LEU A 80 -8.74 13.80 -6.71
CA LEU A 80 -9.41 12.50 -6.73
C LEU A 80 -8.59 11.44 -7.48
N SER A 81 -8.05 11.80 -8.66
CA SER A 81 -7.21 10.90 -9.46
C SER A 81 -5.93 10.48 -8.72
N ILE A 82 -5.26 11.40 -8.04
CA ILE A 82 -4.06 11.12 -7.24
C ILE A 82 -4.38 10.23 -6.04
N ASN A 83 -5.45 10.52 -5.32
CA ASN A 83 -5.86 9.76 -4.14
C ASN A 83 -6.32 8.34 -4.50
N TYR A 84 -7.06 8.20 -5.59
CA TYR A 84 -7.43 6.89 -6.10
C TYR A 84 -6.20 6.09 -6.57
N ALA A 85 -5.25 6.72 -7.27
CA ALA A 85 -3.99 6.08 -7.61
C ALA A 85 -3.19 5.64 -6.37
N GLY A 86 -3.29 6.39 -5.27
CA GLY A 86 -2.73 6.02 -3.96
C GLY A 86 -3.35 4.75 -3.39
N ILE A 87 -4.67 4.60 -3.49
CA ILE A 87 -5.36 3.35 -3.13
C ILE A 87 -4.84 2.19 -3.97
N LEU A 88 -4.71 2.36 -5.29
CA LEU A 88 -4.25 1.28 -6.17
C LEU A 88 -2.82 0.85 -5.86
N LEU A 89 -1.93 1.82 -5.62
CA LEU A 89 -0.57 1.57 -5.18
C LEU A 89 -0.57 0.75 -3.88
N GLY A 90 -1.28 1.23 -2.86
CA GLY A 90 -1.28 0.61 -1.54
C GLY A 90 -1.85 -0.80 -1.53
N VAL A 91 -3.02 -1.03 -2.14
CA VAL A 91 -3.67 -2.35 -2.17
C VAL A 91 -2.82 -3.36 -2.97
N SER A 92 -2.19 -2.92 -4.07
CA SER A 92 -1.28 -3.77 -4.83
C SER A 92 -0.07 -4.17 -4.01
N LEU A 93 0.51 -3.24 -3.23
CA LEU A 93 1.66 -3.51 -2.36
C LEU A 93 1.31 -4.42 -1.18
N HIS A 94 0.15 -4.23 -0.53
CA HIS A 94 -0.36 -5.16 0.47
C HIS A 94 -0.45 -6.58 -0.08
N THR A 95 -0.93 -6.70 -1.31
CA THR A 95 -1.06 -7.99 -1.98
C THR A 95 0.30 -8.60 -2.28
N VAL A 96 1.29 -7.83 -2.75
CA VAL A 96 2.67 -8.32 -2.93
C VAL A 96 3.27 -8.79 -1.61
N VAL A 97 3.07 -8.07 -0.51
CA VAL A 97 3.52 -8.48 0.83
C VAL A 97 2.88 -9.81 1.25
N ASN A 98 1.57 -9.96 1.07
CA ASN A 98 0.86 -11.20 1.40
C ASN A 98 1.32 -12.37 0.53
N ILE A 99 1.48 -12.15 -0.78
CA ILE A 99 2.04 -13.14 -1.70
C ILE A 99 3.41 -13.61 -1.23
N LEU A 100 4.31 -12.68 -0.90
CA LEU A 100 5.66 -13.02 -0.43
C LEU A 100 5.68 -13.77 0.90
N ARG A 101 4.65 -13.60 1.75
CA ARG A 101 4.50 -14.28 3.04
C ARG A 101 3.87 -15.67 2.87
N ASP A 102 2.81 -15.74 2.10
CA ASP A 102 1.89 -16.90 2.08
C ASP A 102 2.11 -17.80 0.84
N ASN A 103 2.92 -17.36 -0.13
CA ASN A 103 3.17 -18.04 -1.42
C ASN A 103 1.89 -18.30 -2.25
N GLU A 104 0.83 -17.54 -2.00
CA GLU A 104 -0.47 -17.68 -2.63
C GLU A 104 -1.04 -16.30 -2.98
N PHE A 105 -1.83 -16.23 -4.06
CA PHE A 105 -2.57 -15.03 -4.41
C PHE A 105 -4.07 -15.24 -4.16
N ASN A 106 -4.61 -14.46 -3.21
CA ASN A 106 -6.05 -14.39 -2.96
C ASN A 106 -6.65 -13.18 -3.70
N ALA A 107 -7.20 -13.44 -4.89
CA ALA A 107 -7.82 -12.42 -5.74
C ALA A 107 -9.05 -11.78 -5.08
N LYS A 108 -9.80 -12.55 -4.27
CA LYS A 108 -10.94 -12.03 -3.53
C LYS A 108 -10.52 -10.99 -2.50
N ASN A 109 -9.47 -11.25 -1.73
CA ASN A 109 -8.96 -10.30 -0.74
C ASN A 109 -8.49 -9.00 -1.41
N PHE A 110 -7.76 -9.09 -2.52
CA PHE A 110 -7.34 -7.92 -3.30
C PHE A 110 -8.55 -7.08 -3.76
N VAL A 111 -9.57 -7.73 -4.34
CA VAL A 111 -10.77 -7.04 -4.83
C VAL A 111 -11.60 -6.45 -3.68
N ASP A 112 -11.75 -7.16 -2.57
CA ASP A 112 -12.49 -6.68 -1.41
C ASP A 112 -11.80 -5.48 -0.78
N GLU A 113 -10.49 -5.55 -0.56
CA GLU A 113 -9.71 -4.46 -0.01
C GLU A 113 -9.77 -3.22 -0.90
N HIS A 114 -9.61 -3.40 -2.21
CA HIS A 114 -9.81 -2.33 -3.18
C HIS A 114 -11.21 -1.72 -3.08
N ASN A 115 -12.27 -2.54 -3.14
CA ASN A 115 -13.64 -2.06 -3.20
C ASN A 115 -14.07 -1.36 -1.90
N VAL A 116 -13.54 -1.81 -0.76
CA VAL A 116 -13.72 -1.13 0.54
C VAL A 116 -12.99 0.21 0.54
N ALA A 117 -11.75 0.27 0.06
CA ALA A 117 -10.98 1.51 0.02
C ALA A 117 -11.55 2.53 -0.98
N ALA A 118 -11.96 2.08 -2.16
CA ALA A 118 -12.50 2.92 -3.22
C ALA A 118 -13.92 3.41 -2.93
N MET A 119 -14.62 2.86 -1.93
CA MET A 119 -15.96 3.31 -1.50
C MET A 119 -17.01 3.36 -2.63
N GLY A 120 -16.85 2.51 -3.65
CA GLY A 120 -17.71 2.48 -4.84
C GLY A 120 -17.34 3.48 -5.93
N TYR A 121 -16.30 4.30 -5.74
CA TYR A 121 -15.77 5.22 -6.75
C TYR A 121 -15.37 4.47 -8.03
N SER A 122 -14.66 3.37 -7.84
CA SER A 122 -14.41 2.38 -8.87
C SER A 122 -14.64 1.02 -8.26
N LYS A 123 -15.41 0.18 -8.95
CA LYS A 123 -15.73 -1.15 -8.49
C LYS A 123 -14.97 -2.17 -9.31
N LEU A 124 -14.20 -3.00 -8.63
CA LEU A 124 -13.65 -4.21 -9.18
C LEU A 124 -14.65 -5.35 -9.06
N ASN A 125 -14.90 -6.03 -10.17
CA ASN A 125 -15.62 -7.30 -10.17
C ASN A 125 -14.59 -8.40 -10.37
N LEU A 126 -14.64 -9.41 -9.52
CA LEU A 126 -13.83 -10.61 -9.67
C LEU A 126 -14.55 -11.54 -10.65
N ASN A 127 -13.88 -11.87 -11.76
CA ASN A 127 -14.32 -12.91 -12.68
C ASN A 127 -13.35 -14.09 -12.55
N GLY A 128 -13.83 -15.25 -12.10
CA GLY A 128 -13.03 -16.47 -11.96
C GLY A 128 -12.61 -16.81 -10.52
N ASP A 129 -11.52 -17.59 -10.40
CA ASP A 129 -11.11 -18.21 -9.14
C ASP A 129 -10.61 -17.20 -8.09
N THR A 130 -11.05 -17.40 -6.85
CA THR A 130 -10.73 -16.54 -5.71
C THR A 130 -9.33 -16.76 -5.14
N MET A 131 -8.78 -17.96 -5.31
CA MET A 131 -7.46 -18.36 -4.81
C MET A 131 -6.65 -18.93 -5.98
N GLN A 132 -5.44 -18.43 -6.16
CA GLN A 132 -4.53 -18.83 -7.23
C GLN A 132 -3.16 -19.17 -6.63
N ILE A 133 -2.72 -20.41 -6.82
CA ILE A 133 -1.35 -20.81 -6.50
C ILE A 133 -0.43 -20.15 -7.52
N ILE A 134 0.65 -19.51 -7.04
CA ILE A 134 1.61 -18.86 -7.92
C ILE A 134 2.53 -19.92 -8.52
N PRO A 135 2.63 -20.05 -9.86
CA PRO A 135 3.56 -20.97 -10.50
C PRO A 135 4.99 -20.72 -10.04
N SER A 136 5.79 -21.77 -9.89
CA SER A 136 7.16 -21.70 -9.36
C SER A 136 8.06 -20.68 -10.08
N GLU A 137 7.94 -20.59 -11.41
CA GLU A 137 8.72 -19.64 -12.22
C GLU A 137 8.28 -18.19 -11.99
N GLN A 138 6.98 -17.95 -11.81
CA GLN A 138 6.48 -16.63 -11.46
C GLN A 138 6.90 -16.26 -10.04
N TRP A 139 6.82 -17.20 -9.10
CA TRP A 139 7.27 -17.02 -7.72
C TRP A 139 8.76 -16.62 -7.64
N LYS A 140 9.63 -17.33 -8.37
CA LYS A 140 11.06 -16.97 -8.49
C LYS A 140 11.26 -15.54 -8.99
N LYS A 141 10.49 -15.11 -10.00
CA LYS A 141 10.54 -13.73 -10.50
C LYS A 141 10.13 -12.72 -9.43
N ILE A 142 9.03 -12.98 -8.71
CA ILE A 142 8.56 -12.10 -7.63
C ILE A 142 9.63 -11.97 -6.54
N ILE A 143 10.22 -13.08 -6.07
CA ILE A 143 11.31 -13.03 -5.08
C ILE A 143 12.51 -12.24 -5.62
N ASN A 144 12.92 -12.50 -6.86
CA ASN A 144 14.08 -11.82 -7.44
C ASN A 144 13.87 -10.30 -7.49
N TYR A 145 12.71 -9.83 -7.97
CA TYR A 145 12.40 -8.40 -7.97
C TYR A 145 12.29 -7.83 -6.55
N ALA A 146 11.63 -8.53 -5.62
CA ALA A 146 11.51 -8.11 -4.23
C ALA A 146 12.88 -7.97 -3.53
N SER A 147 13.87 -8.78 -3.93
CA SER A 147 15.23 -8.69 -3.40
C SER A 147 16.03 -7.50 -3.94
N GLN A 148 15.71 -7.04 -5.16
CA GLN A 148 16.39 -5.92 -5.81
C GLN A 148 15.88 -4.56 -5.31
N ASP A 149 14.59 -4.46 -5.01
CA ASP A 149 13.97 -3.23 -4.50
C ASP A 149 13.23 -3.51 -3.18
N PRO A 150 13.81 -3.16 -2.01
CA PRO A 150 13.20 -3.40 -0.70
C PRO A 150 11.94 -2.56 -0.44
N THR A 151 11.59 -1.64 -1.34
CA THR A 151 10.34 -0.87 -1.29
C THR A 151 9.19 -1.53 -2.04
N PHE A 152 9.49 -2.53 -2.89
CA PHE A 152 8.58 -3.14 -3.86
C PHE A 152 8.08 -2.18 -4.95
N GLY A 153 8.66 -0.99 -5.08
CA GLY A 153 8.34 -0.06 -6.17
C GLY A 153 8.64 -0.64 -7.55
N ILE A 154 9.58 -1.58 -7.66
CA ILE A 154 9.95 -2.27 -8.90
C ILE A 154 8.78 -3.00 -9.58
N PHE A 155 7.75 -3.39 -8.84
CA PHE A 155 6.58 -4.07 -9.42
C PHE A 155 5.67 -3.15 -10.25
N PHE A 156 5.91 -1.84 -10.24
CA PHE A 156 5.15 -0.88 -11.05
C PHE A 156 5.92 -0.45 -12.31
N ASN A 157 7.16 -0.92 -12.49
CA ASN A 157 7.95 -0.70 -13.69
C ASN A 157 8.47 -2.03 -14.28
N GLU A 158 9.70 -2.44 -13.96
CA GLU A 158 10.40 -3.58 -14.55
C GLU A 158 9.81 -4.92 -14.09
N GLY A 159 9.37 -4.99 -12.83
CA GLY A 159 8.74 -6.16 -12.23
C GLY A 159 7.24 -6.31 -12.53
N PHE A 160 6.66 -5.43 -13.35
CA PHE A 160 5.21 -5.38 -13.58
C PHE A 160 4.64 -6.69 -14.12
N THR A 161 5.39 -7.36 -14.99
CA THR A 161 4.99 -8.65 -15.58
C THR A 161 5.05 -9.83 -14.61
N ALA A 162 5.67 -9.66 -13.44
CA ALA A 162 5.71 -10.70 -12.41
C ALA A 162 4.45 -10.70 -11.53
N LEU A 163 3.68 -9.60 -11.50
CA LEU A 163 2.45 -9.51 -10.72
C LEU A 163 1.40 -10.51 -11.24
N PRO A 164 0.53 -11.04 -10.35
CA PRO A 164 -0.66 -11.77 -10.78
C PRO A 164 -1.48 -10.96 -11.79
N GLN A 165 -2.02 -11.65 -12.80
CA GLN A 165 -2.72 -11.01 -13.92
C GLN A 165 -3.84 -10.08 -13.46
N THR A 166 -4.57 -10.46 -12.41
CA THR A 166 -5.65 -9.64 -11.83
C THR A 166 -5.16 -8.26 -11.38
N ILE A 167 -3.96 -8.17 -10.80
CA ILE A 167 -3.38 -6.91 -10.33
C ILE A 167 -2.91 -6.09 -11.53
N SER A 168 -2.15 -6.70 -12.45
CA SER A 168 -1.58 -6.00 -13.60
C SER A 168 -2.65 -5.49 -14.57
N ASP A 169 -3.65 -6.32 -14.91
CA ASP A 169 -4.79 -5.92 -15.74
C ASP A 169 -5.51 -4.72 -15.16
N PHE A 170 -5.69 -4.71 -13.84
CA PHE A 170 -6.39 -3.64 -13.18
C PHE A 170 -5.59 -2.33 -13.15
N LEU A 171 -4.30 -2.40 -12.83
CA LEU A 171 -3.41 -1.24 -12.88
C LEU A 171 -3.38 -0.63 -14.29
N LEU A 172 -3.39 -1.46 -15.35
CA LEU A 172 -3.49 -1.00 -16.74
C LEU A 172 -4.85 -0.35 -17.05
N LYS A 173 -5.95 -1.05 -16.76
CA LYS A 173 -7.32 -0.58 -17.04
C LYS A 173 -7.68 0.70 -16.31
N SER A 174 -7.11 0.92 -15.13
CA SER A 174 -7.31 2.16 -14.36
C SER A 174 -6.75 3.41 -15.05
N GLY A 175 -5.79 3.25 -15.98
CA GLY A 175 -5.06 4.36 -16.57
C GLY A 175 -4.24 5.17 -15.56
N ARG A 176 -3.95 4.62 -14.37
CA ARG A 176 -3.21 5.31 -13.30
C ARG A 176 -1.76 4.88 -13.16
N LEU A 177 -1.30 3.87 -13.90
CA LEU A 177 0.08 3.36 -13.78
C LEU A 177 1.14 4.45 -14.00
N THR A 178 0.96 5.32 -14.99
CA THR A 178 1.89 6.46 -15.22
C THR A 178 1.92 7.42 -14.05
N LEU A 179 0.76 7.71 -13.44
CA LEU A 179 0.66 8.59 -12.28
C LEU A 179 1.33 7.97 -11.05
N ILE A 180 1.10 6.67 -10.82
CA ILE A 180 1.77 5.90 -9.77
C ILE A 180 3.28 6.00 -9.95
N ASN A 181 3.79 5.68 -11.15
CA ASN A 181 5.22 5.66 -11.43
C ASN A 181 5.90 7.02 -11.27
N LYS A 182 5.29 8.08 -11.79
CA LYS A 182 5.93 9.41 -11.84
C LYS A 182 5.72 10.23 -10.58
N ALA A 183 4.57 10.12 -9.94
CA ALA A 183 4.20 10.99 -8.82
C ALA A 183 4.25 10.28 -7.47
N LEU A 184 3.74 9.04 -7.39
CA LEU A 184 3.53 8.38 -6.09
C LEU A 184 4.71 7.54 -5.62
N LEU A 185 5.36 6.81 -6.53
CA LEU A 185 6.49 5.93 -6.17
C LEU A 185 7.69 6.68 -5.59
N PRO A 186 8.13 7.83 -6.10
CA PRO A 186 9.28 8.53 -5.53
C PRO A 186 9.12 8.86 -4.03
N PRO A 187 8.04 9.54 -3.58
CA PRO A 187 7.85 9.81 -2.15
C PRO A 187 7.61 8.53 -1.33
N TYR A 188 6.83 7.57 -1.87
CA TYR A 188 6.59 6.29 -1.21
C TYR A 188 7.90 5.54 -0.90
N ARG A 189 8.83 5.49 -1.86
CA ARG A 189 10.13 4.84 -1.70
C ARG A 189 10.92 5.43 -0.55
N LEU A 190 10.98 6.77 -0.48
CA LEU A 190 11.70 7.47 0.57
C LEU A 190 11.11 7.19 1.96
N GLN A 191 9.79 7.17 2.06
CA GLN A 191 9.08 6.87 3.32
C GLN A 191 9.33 5.43 3.78
N VAL A 192 9.28 4.45 2.87
CA VAL A 192 9.56 3.06 3.22
C VAL A 192 11.02 2.87 3.65
N GLN A 193 11.96 3.48 2.92
CA GLN A 193 13.39 3.42 3.25
C GLN A 193 13.67 4.04 4.64
N ASP A 194 13.06 5.18 4.95
CA ASP A 194 13.15 5.81 6.27
C ASP A 194 12.67 4.86 7.38
N LEU A 195 11.50 4.22 7.22
CA LEU A 195 11.01 3.24 8.20
C LEU A 195 11.90 2.00 8.33
N ILE A 196 12.48 1.51 7.23
CA ILE A 196 13.44 0.40 7.25
C ILE A 196 14.69 0.79 8.05
N ALA A 197 15.23 1.99 7.80
CA ALA A 197 16.41 2.49 8.48
C ALA A 197 16.17 2.65 10.00
N LYS A 198 15.05 3.27 10.39
CA LYS A 198 14.66 3.46 11.79
C LYS A 198 14.53 2.14 12.55
N ARG A 199 13.84 1.15 11.99
CA ARG A 199 13.72 -0.19 12.60
C ARG A 199 15.06 -0.91 12.71
N SER A 200 15.93 -0.72 11.73
CA SER A 200 17.28 -1.29 11.76
C SER A 200 18.12 -0.68 12.89
N ALA A 201 17.97 0.62 13.15
CA ALA A 201 18.61 1.30 14.28
C ALA A 201 18.07 0.82 15.65
N GLU A 202 16.76 0.68 15.80
CA GLU A 202 16.11 0.16 17.02
C GLU A 202 16.57 -1.27 17.38
N LYS A 203 16.70 -2.14 16.38
CA LYS A 203 17.23 -3.51 16.56
C LYS A 203 18.70 -3.53 16.99
N LYS A 204 19.51 -2.56 16.53
CA LYS A 204 20.92 -2.46 16.95
C LYS A 204 21.03 -1.97 18.41
N GLN A 205 20.19 -1.02 18.83
CA GLN A 205 20.18 -0.53 20.21
C GLN A 205 19.69 -1.57 21.22
N THR A 206 18.71 -2.40 20.85
CA THR A 206 18.22 -3.49 21.71
C THR A 206 19.24 -4.63 21.85
N LYS A 207 20.01 -4.94 20.80
CA LYS A 207 21.16 -5.86 20.89
C LYS A 207 22.30 -5.30 21.75
N SER A 208 22.64 -4.03 21.61
CA SER A 208 23.68 -3.37 22.41
C SER A 208 23.36 -3.24 23.90
N LYS A 209 22.08 -3.33 24.29
CA LYS A 209 21.64 -3.35 25.70
C LYS A 209 21.44 -4.77 26.26
N GLY A 210 21.59 -5.80 25.43
CA GLY A 210 21.44 -7.21 25.81
C GLY A 210 22.75 -7.94 26.11
N ASP A 211 23.91 -7.37 25.74
CA ASP A 211 25.23 -7.90 26.10
C ASP A 211 25.76 -7.17 27.35
N ALA A 212 25.17 -7.45 28.51
CA ALA A 212 25.94 -7.34 29.74
C ALA A 212 26.83 -8.59 29.79
N PRO A 213 28.17 -8.47 29.84
CA PRO A 213 29.00 -9.65 30.02
C PRO A 213 28.61 -10.27 31.36
N ASP A 214 28.28 -11.56 31.34
CA ASP A 214 28.22 -12.38 32.54
C ASP A 214 29.46 -12.05 33.36
N LYS A 215 29.24 -11.37 34.48
CA LYS A 215 30.28 -11.19 35.47
C LYS A 215 30.63 -12.59 35.92
N LEU A 216 31.81 -13.05 35.49
CA LEU A 216 32.60 -14.04 36.19
C LEU A 216 32.50 -13.74 37.69
N ILE A 217 31.77 -14.58 38.39
CA ILE A 217 31.89 -14.73 39.83
C ILE A 217 32.58 -16.07 40.05
N LEU A 218 33.89 -16.00 40.22
CA LEU A 218 34.68 -16.88 41.07
C LEU A 218 35.41 -15.95 42.05
N PRO A 219 35.62 -16.30 43.33
CA PRO A 219 35.56 -17.64 43.93
C PRO A 219 34.35 -17.88 44.86
#